data_AF-A0A0C3PNA6-F1
#
_entry.id   AF-A0A0C3PNA6-F1
#
_cell.length_a   1.000
_cell.length_b   1.000
_cell.length_c   1.000
_cell.angle_alpha   90.00
_cell.angle_beta   90.00
_cell.angle_gamma   90.00
#
_symmetry.space_group_name_H-M   'P 1'
#
loop_
_entity.id
_entity.type
_entity.pdbx_description
1 polymer ?
#
loop_
_entity_poly.entity_id
_entity_poly.type
_entity_poly.pdbx_seq_one_letter_code
_entity_poly.pdbx_strand_id
1 'polypeptide(L)'
;MPPNGPPGGQGGGFPGFQFNQTPQKGEALKEFSIDLTELAREGKLDPVIGRDEEIRRTIQILSRRTKSNPVLLGNAGVGKTAIVEG
;
A
#
# COMPACT_ATOMS: atom_id res chain seq x y z
N MET A 1 -39.33 35.38 -47.80
CA MET A 1 -37.92 35.68 -47.43
C MET A 1 -37.64 35.10 -46.05
N PRO A 2 -36.74 34.12 -45.87
CA PRO A 2 -36.09 33.81 -44.58
C PRO A 2 -34.87 34.75 -44.35
N PRO A 3 -34.32 35.01 -43.13
CA PRO A 3 -33.53 33.99 -42.39
C PRO A 3 -33.37 34.11 -40.83
N ASN A 4 -32.82 33.03 -40.24
CA ASN A 4 -31.97 32.88 -39.00
C ASN A 4 -32.61 32.91 -37.60
N GLY A 5 -32.53 31.88 -36.74
CA GLY A 5 -31.80 30.60 -36.81
C GLY A 5 -32.26 29.60 -35.72
N PRO A 6 -31.77 28.34 -35.72
CA PRO A 6 -32.18 27.31 -34.79
C PRO A 6 -31.62 27.52 -33.36
N PRO A 7 -32.35 27.16 -32.29
CA PRO A 7 -31.79 27.10 -30.94
C PRO A 7 -30.66 26.08 -30.88
N GLY A 8 -29.55 26.49 -30.26
CA GLY A 8 -28.28 25.78 -30.25
C GLY A 8 -28.35 24.31 -29.82
N GLY A 9 -27.48 23.52 -30.44
CA GLY A 9 -27.23 22.13 -30.07
C GLY A 9 -26.78 22.02 -28.62
N GLN A 10 -27.58 21.32 -27.82
CA GLN A 10 -27.16 20.81 -26.53
C GLN A 10 -26.26 19.60 -26.81
N GLY A 11 -24.96 19.79 -26.58
CA GLY A 11 -23.92 18.79 -26.80
C GLY A 11 -24.30 17.46 -26.16
N GLY A 12 -24.23 16.39 -26.95
CA GLY A 12 -24.43 15.02 -26.50
C GLY A 12 -23.42 14.64 -25.43
N GLY A 13 -23.86 14.65 -24.17
CA GLY A 13 -23.28 13.81 -23.14
C GLY A 13 -23.82 12.39 -23.35
N PHE A 14 -22.96 11.47 -23.78
CA PHE A 14 -23.30 10.05 -23.90
C PHE A 14 -23.79 9.50 -22.55
N PRO A 15 -25.05 9.04 -22.43
CA PRO A 15 -25.51 8.39 -21.22
C PRO A 15 -25.09 6.91 -21.29
N GLY A 16 -23.91 6.57 -20.75
CA GLY A 16 -23.51 5.16 -20.74
C GLY A 16 -22.13 4.80 -20.20
N PHE A 17 -21.21 5.74 -19.98
CA PHE A 17 -19.90 5.40 -19.42
C PHE A 17 -19.79 5.81 -17.95
N GLN A 18 -20.32 4.97 -17.06
CA GLN A 18 -19.86 4.94 -15.67
C GLN A 18 -18.52 4.19 -15.60
N PHE A 19 -17.42 4.90 -15.86
CA PHE A 19 -16.13 4.47 -15.33
C PHE A 19 -16.08 4.82 -13.84
N ASN A 20 -16.72 3.99 -13.01
CA ASN A 20 -16.51 4.05 -11.56
C ASN A 20 -16.16 2.66 -11.03
N GLN A 21 -14.97 2.20 -11.39
CA GLN A 21 -14.22 1.27 -10.55
C GLN A 21 -12.86 1.93 -10.27
N THR A 22 -12.86 2.95 -9.42
CA THR A 22 -11.71 3.18 -8.57
C THR A 22 -11.62 1.95 -7.66
N PRO A 23 -10.58 1.10 -7.76
CA PRO A 23 -10.45 -0.04 -6.87
C PRO A 23 -10.54 0.46 -5.43
N GLN A 24 -11.37 -0.17 -4.61
CA GLN A 24 -11.49 0.22 -3.21
C GLN A 24 -10.10 0.12 -2.58
N LYS A 25 -9.70 1.18 -1.88
CA LYS A 25 -8.39 1.32 -1.27
C LYS A 25 -8.18 0.17 -0.27
N GLY A 26 -7.49 -0.89 -0.70
CA GLY A 26 -7.21 -2.07 0.12
C GLY A 26 -7.62 -3.42 -0.49
N GLU A 27 -8.44 -3.50 -1.54
CA GLU A 27 -8.78 -4.80 -2.18
C GLU A 27 -7.53 -5.49 -2.73
N ALA A 28 -6.68 -4.75 -3.45
CA ALA A 28 -5.42 -5.29 -3.98
C ALA A 28 -4.41 -5.67 -2.87
N LEU A 29 -4.37 -4.93 -1.76
CA LEU A 29 -3.46 -5.24 -0.65
C LEU A 29 -3.86 -6.52 0.07
N LYS A 30 -5.17 -6.78 0.20
CA LYS A 30 -5.66 -8.03 0.81
C LYS A 30 -5.42 -9.25 -0.07
N GLU A 31 -5.45 -9.08 -1.40
CA GLU A 31 -5.24 -10.18 -2.34
C GLU A 31 -3.75 -10.56 -2.47
N PHE A 32 -2.84 -9.59 -2.42
CA PHE A 32 -1.42 -9.80 -2.72
C PHE A 32 -0.46 -9.57 -1.55
N SER A 33 -0.94 -9.25 -0.35
CA SER A 33 -0.09 -8.97 0.80
C SER A 33 -0.64 -9.57 2.09
N ILE A 34 0.25 -9.75 3.06
CA ILE A 34 -0.08 -10.24 4.41
C ILE A 34 0.13 -9.07 5.37
N ASP A 35 -0.86 -8.79 6.22
CA ASP A 35 -0.76 -7.74 7.24
C ASP A 35 -0.08 -8.30 8.51
N LEU A 36 1.21 -8.02 8.64
CA LEU A 36 2.00 -8.42 9.82
C LEU A 36 1.53 -7.70 11.09
N THR A 37 0.92 -6.51 11.00
CA THR A 37 0.47 -5.76 12.18
C THR A 37 -0.74 -6.44 12.83
N GLU A 38 -1.68 -6.92 12.01
CA GLU A 38 -2.83 -7.69 12.50
C GLU A 38 -2.36 -9.02 13.08
N LEU A 39 -1.44 -9.73 12.43
CA LEU A 39 -0.88 -10.98 12.96
C LEU A 39 -0.15 -10.80 14.30
N ALA A 40 0.59 -9.69 14.46
CA ALA A 40 1.23 -9.32 15.72
C ALA A 40 0.19 -9.05 16.81
N ARG A 41 -0.90 -8.34 16.48
CA ARG A 41 -2.00 -8.05 17.42
C ARG A 41 -2.73 -9.32 17.86
N GLU A 42 -2.89 -10.29 16.96
CA GLU A 42 -3.47 -11.60 17.26
C GLU A 42 -2.52 -12.54 18.03
N GLY A 43 -1.26 -12.14 18.25
CA GLY A 43 -0.26 -12.94 18.96
C GLY A 43 0.17 -14.19 18.19
N LYS A 44 0.00 -14.19 16.86
CA LYS A 44 0.36 -15.32 15.98
C LYS A 44 1.81 -15.27 15.50
N LEU A 45 2.53 -14.19 15.78
CA LEU A 45 3.94 -14.04 15.43
C LEU A 45 4.82 -14.58 16.56
N ASP A 46 5.83 -15.36 16.18
CA ASP A 46 6.81 -15.88 17.13
C ASP A 46 7.66 -14.73 17.69
N PRO A 47 7.94 -14.72 19.00
CA PRO A 47 8.76 -13.67 19.60
C PRO A 47 10.21 -13.76 19.09
N VAL A 48 10.79 -12.66 18.62
CA VAL A 48 12.20 -12.63 18.20
C VAL A 48 13.13 -12.53 19.40
N ILE A 49 14.10 -13.44 19.45
CA ILE A 49 15.11 -13.50 20.51
C ILE A 49 16.46 -13.01 19.97
N GLY A 50 17.07 -12.03 20.64
CA GLY A 50 18.47 -11.62 20.41
C GLY A 50 18.72 -10.77 19.16
N ARG A 51 17.70 -10.10 18.61
CA ARG A 51 17.81 -9.19 17.44
C ARG A 51 17.52 -7.72 17.78
N ASP A 52 17.69 -7.35 19.06
CA ASP A 52 17.40 -6.00 19.56
C ASP A 52 18.15 -4.88 18.80
N GLU A 53 19.41 -5.11 18.44
CA GLU A 53 20.25 -4.15 17.71
C GLU A 53 19.67 -3.88 16.31
N GLU A 54 19.36 -4.93 15.55
CA GLU A 54 18.80 -4.82 14.21
C GLU A 54 17.40 -4.19 14.21
N ILE A 55 16.55 -4.56 15.17
CA ILE A 55 15.20 -3.98 15.32
C ILE A 55 15.32 -2.48 15.63
N ARG A 56 16.13 -2.10 16.62
CA ARG A 56 16.36 -0.67 16.95
C ARG A 56 16.91 0.10 15.77
N ARG A 57 17.85 -0.48 15.02
CA ARG A 57 18.42 0.17 13.83
C ARG A 57 17.37 0.38 12.74
N THR A 58 16.49 -0.59 12.54
CA THR A 58 15.38 -0.52 11.58
C THR A 58 14.42 0.61 11.95
N ILE A 59 14.02 0.71 13.22
CA ILE A 59 13.15 1.79 13.74
C ILE A 59 13.82 3.17 13.53
N GLN A 60 15.12 3.29 13.85
CA GLN A 60 15.88 4.51 13.63
C GLN A 60 15.93 4.92 12.15
N ILE A 61 16.07 3.95 11.23
CA ILE A 61 16.10 4.22 9.79
C ILE A 61 14.72 4.69 9.31
N LEU A 62 13.64 4.00 9.70
CA LEU A 62 12.27 4.39 9.38
C LEU A 62 11.92 5.81 9.84
N SER A 63 12.51 6.27 10.94
CA SER A 63 12.29 7.60 11.50
C SER A 63 13.08 8.74 10.80
N ARG A 64 13.89 8.44 9.77
CA ARG A 64 14.70 9.45 9.07
C ARG A 64 13.87 10.30 8.11
N ARG A 65 14.30 11.54 7.88
CA ARG A 65 13.70 12.42 6.86
C ARG A 65 14.06 12.03 5.42
N THR A 66 15.17 11.33 5.22
CA THR A 66 15.65 10.89 3.90
C THR A 66 16.13 9.43 3.97
N LYS A 67 15.86 8.67 2.90
CA LYS A 67 16.18 7.22 2.82
C LYS A 67 15.68 6.44 4.04
N SER A 68 14.39 6.58 4.33
CA SER A 68 13.75 5.93 5.48
C SER A 68 13.45 4.44 5.27
N ASN A 69 13.79 3.86 4.12
CA ASN A 69 13.49 2.46 3.82
C ASN A 69 14.68 1.57 4.21
N PRO A 70 14.61 0.84 5.34
CA PRO A 70 15.66 -0.08 5.74
C PRO A 70 15.75 -1.28 4.78
N VAL A 71 16.95 -1.80 4.59
CA VAL A 71 17.20 -3.02 3.80
C VAL A 71 18.03 -3.96 4.65
N LEU A 72 17.50 -5.16 4.93
CA LEU A 72 18.18 -6.20 5.69
C LEU A 72 18.98 -7.10 4.75
N LEU A 73 20.30 -7.09 4.87
CA LEU A 73 21.22 -7.89 4.07
C LEU A 73 21.84 -9.01 4.90
N GLY A 74 22.05 -10.18 4.29
CA GLY A 74 22.63 -11.35 4.95
C GLY A 74 22.42 -12.63 4.13
N ASN A 75 23.11 -13.70 4.53
CA ASN A 75 22.97 -15.02 3.90
C ASN A 75 21.54 -15.56 4.04
N ALA A 76 21.15 -16.52 3.19
CA ALA A 76 19.88 -17.23 3.37
C ALA A 76 19.88 -17.98 4.73
N GLY A 77 18.74 -18.01 5.40
CA GLY A 77 18.57 -18.73 6.67
C GLY A 77 18.96 -17.97 7.94
N VAL A 78 19.51 -16.75 7.85
CA VAL A 78 19.88 -15.96 9.06
C VAL A 78 18.69 -15.34 9.80
N GLY A 79 17.45 -15.58 9.36
CA GLY A 79 16.24 -15.06 10.01
C GLY A 79 15.91 -13.60 9.68
N LYS A 80 16.20 -13.12 8.46
CA LYS A 80 15.84 -11.75 8.02
C LYS A 80 14.34 -11.47 8.12
N THR A 81 13.51 -12.48 7.84
CA THR A 81 12.05 -12.39 7.96
C THR A 81 11.61 -12.23 9.41
N ALA A 82 12.25 -12.95 10.33
CA ALA A 82 11.94 -12.88 11.75
C ALA A 82 12.06 -11.45 12.30
N ILE A 83 13.09 -10.69 11.88
CA ILE A 83 13.28 -9.28 12.27
C ILE A 83 12.09 -8.38 11.86
N VAL A 84 11.36 -8.74 10.81
CA VAL A 84 10.19 -7.98 10.32
C VAL A 84 8.90 -8.42 11.02
N GLU A 85 8.84 -9.67 11.47
CA GLU A 85 7.67 -10.24 12.15
C GLU A 85 7.57 -9.83 13.63
N GLY A 86 8.67 -9.56 14.32
CA GLY A 86 8.60 -8.95 15.66
C GLY A 86 9.82 -9.11 16.53
#